data_AF-A0A6L8G6R6-F1
#
_entry.id   AF-A0A6L8G6R6-F1
#
_cell.length_a   1.000
_cell.length_b   1.000
_cell.length_c   1.000
_cell.angle_alpha   90.00
_cell.angle_beta   90.00
_cell.angle_gamma   90.00
#
_symmetry.space_group_name_H-M   'P 1'
#
loop_
_entity.id
_entity.type
_entity.pdbx_description
1 polymer ?
#
loop_
_entity_poly.entity_id
_entity_poly.type
_entity_poly.pdbx_seq_one_letter_code
_entity_poly.pdbx_strand_id
1 'polypeptide(L)'
;AGQNLLLALVFAAVAALILGMGMPTLPAYLTIIIILGPSLTSLGLTDLTAHFFVFYFGVASAITPPVAMAAFAAASISGGGAIGTAVQATRIGIVIFAIPFFFAFNPQMLIVAEAGGDFAIGGFLFLLLRLALLIYMLASAASRFDRGKMPVWEVIARAAAGLLLIHPSALVGGIAALASLALIALHYGVLSRKEAAA
;
A
#
# COMPACT_ATOMS: atom_id res chain seq x y z
N ALA A 1 -23.04 -0.77 3.13
CA ALA A 1 -22.30 0.51 3.21
C ALA A 1 -20.87 0.44 2.64
N GLY A 2 -20.12 -0.67 2.77
CA GLY A 2 -18.69 -0.72 2.37
C GLY A 2 -18.34 -0.87 0.88
N GLN A 3 -19.26 -1.31 0.00
CA GLN A 3 -18.95 -1.52 -1.43
C GLN A 3 -18.64 -0.21 -2.17
N ASN A 4 -19.30 0.89 -1.79
CA ASN A 4 -19.09 2.19 -2.42
C ASN A 4 -17.78 2.85 -1.96
N LEU A 5 -17.34 2.57 -0.73
CA LEU A 5 -16.14 3.22 -0.17
C LEU A 5 -14.86 2.74 -0.85
N LEU A 6 -14.69 1.42 -1.02
CA LEU A 6 -13.51 0.90 -1.71
C LEU A 6 -13.41 1.44 -3.14
N LEU A 7 -14.53 1.47 -3.87
CA LEU A 7 -14.58 2.06 -5.21
C LEU A 7 -14.21 3.54 -5.19
N ALA A 8 -14.76 4.32 -4.28
CA ALA A 8 -14.44 5.75 -4.15
C ALA A 8 -12.96 5.99 -3.85
N LEU A 9 -12.36 5.20 -2.95
CA LEU A 9 -10.94 5.26 -2.64
C LEU A 9 -10.06 4.89 -3.85
N VAL A 10 -10.47 3.87 -4.63
CA VAL A 10 -9.77 3.51 -5.88
C VAL A 10 -9.86 4.63 -6.91
N PHE A 11 -11.03 5.24 -7.11
CA PHE A 11 -11.17 6.39 -8.01
C PHE A 11 -10.34 7.59 -7.54
N ALA A 12 -10.35 7.89 -6.24
CA ALA A 12 -9.53 8.96 -5.68
C ALA A 12 -8.03 8.69 -5.85
N ALA A 13 -7.59 7.46 -5.62
CA ALA A 13 -6.20 7.04 -5.83
C ALA A 13 -5.78 7.21 -7.29
N VAL A 14 -6.59 6.73 -8.25
CA VAL A 14 -6.30 6.85 -9.68
C VAL A 14 -6.28 8.31 -10.13
N ALA A 15 -7.26 9.11 -9.71
CA ALA A 15 -7.28 10.55 -9.99
C ALA A 15 -6.04 11.25 -9.43
N ALA A 16 -5.64 10.91 -8.20
CA ALA A 16 -4.45 11.43 -7.54
C ALA A 16 -3.14 11.08 -8.22
N LEU A 17 -3.02 9.87 -8.72
CA LEU A 17 -1.86 9.49 -9.50
C LEU A 17 -1.82 10.25 -10.82
N ILE A 18 -2.91 10.25 -11.60
CA ILE A 18 -2.94 10.89 -12.92
C ILE A 18 -2.67 12.39 -12.82
N LEU A 19 -3.38 13.10 -11.93
CA LEU A 19 -3.21 14.54 -11.76
C LEU A 19 -1.86 14.88 -11.10
N GLY A 20 -1.41 14.05 -10.16
CA GLY A 20 -0.14 14.22 -9.45
C GLY A 20 1.10 13.97 -10.30
N MET A 21 0.96 13.42 -11.51
CA MET A 21 2.07 13.21 -12.42
C MET A 21 2.40 14.46 -13.26
N GLY A 22 1.42 15.32 -13.55
CA GLY A 22 1.62 16.53 -14.37
C GLY A 22 1.81 17.83 -13.59
N MET A 23 1.58 17.81 -12.27
CA MET A 23 1.57 19.00 -11.41
C MET A 23 2.38 18.75 -10.14
N PRO A 24 2.91 19.80 -9.49
CA PRO A 24 3.45 19.67 -8.13
C PRO A 24 2.39 19.09 -7.17
N THR A 25 2.84 18.41 -6.11
CA THR A 25 1.95 17.69 -5.18
C THR A 25 0.85 18.56 -4.59
N LEU A 26 1.15 19.81 -4.21
CA LEU A 26 0.19 20.71 -3.57
C LEU A 26 -1.00 21.09 -4.50
N PRO A 27 -0.77 21.58 -5.74
CA PRO A 27 -1.85 21.78 -6.71
C PRO A 27 -2.69 20.54 -6.99
N ALA A 28 -2.04 19.38 -7.21
CA ALA A 28 -2.75 18.13 -7.50
C ALA A 28 -3.68 17.75 -6.34
N TYR A 29 -3.15 17.75 -5.11
CA TYR A 29 -3.92 17.47 -3.90
C TYR A 29 -5.13 18.39 -3.77
N LEU A 30 -4.95 19.71 -3.91
CA LEU A 30 -6.03 20.68 -3.78
C LEU A 30 -7.14 20.43 -4.80
N THR A 31 -6.79 20.20 -6.07
CA THR A 31 -7.78 19.91 -7.12
C THR A 31 -8.63 18.67 -6.78
N ILE A 32 -8.00 17.61 -6.29
CA ILE A 32 -8.70 16.34 -6.04
C ILE A 32 -9.53 16.42 -4.77
N ILE A 33 -8.99 16.99 -3.69
CA ILE A 33 -9.71 17.02 -2.41
C ILE A 33 -10.93 17.95 -2.49
N ILE A 34 -10.89 19.01 -3.31
CA ILE A 34 -12.06 19.87 -3.55
C ILE A 34 -13.18 19.09 -4.27
N ILE A 35 -12.82 18.18 -5.19
CA ILE A 35 -13.80 17.43 -5.99
C ILE A 35 -14.30 16.18 -5.25
N LEU A 36 -13.37 15.40 -4.69
CA LEU A 36 -13.64 14.08 -4.11
C LEU A 36 -13.73 14.09 -2.58
N GLY A 37 -13.25 15.12 -1.90
CA GLY A 37 -13.31 15.24 -0.44
C GLY A 37 -14.72 15.03 0.12
N PRO A 38 -15.74 15.78 -0.34
CA PRO A 38 -17.12 15.59 0.11
C PRO A 38 -17.66 14.17 -0.13
N SER A 39 -17.25 13.53 -1.22
CA SER A 39 -17.63 12.16 -1.54
C SER A 39 -16.98 11.14 -0.60
N LEU A 40 -15.71 11.34 -0.24
CA LEU A 40 -15.00 10.46 0.70
C LEU A 40 -15.55 10.60 2.12
N THR A 41 -15.84 11.84 2.56
CA THR A 41 -16.35 12.10 3.91
C THR A 41 -17.79 11.65 4.07
N SER A 42 -18.65 11.82 3.06
CA SER A 42 -20.02 11.26 3.06
C SER A 42 -20.04 9.73 3.08
N LEU A 43 -18.97 9.06 2.66
CA LEU A 43 -18.80 7.60 2.74
C LEU A 43 -18.21 7.11 4.08
N GLY A 44 -17.98 8.02 5.04
CA GLY A 44 -17.60 7.70 6.41
C GLY A 44 -16.13 7.90 6.75
N LEU A 45 -15.31 8.47 5.86
CA LEU A 45 -14.00 8.96 6.25
C LEU A 45 -14.13 10.25 7.05
N THR A 46 -13.23 10.46 8.01
CA THR A 46 -13.04 11.80 8.57
C THR A 46 -12.34 12.71 7.57
N ASP A 47 -12.51 14.02 7.74
CA ASP A 47 -11.83 15.02 6.91
C ASP A 47 -10.32 14.78 6.89
N LEU A 48 -9.71 14.59 8.05
CA LEU A 48 -8.27 14.32 8.14
C LEU A 48 -7.87 13.10 7.30
N THR A 49 -8.60 11.98 7.45
CA THR A 49 -8.28 10.74 6.75
C THR A 49 -8.43 10.90 5.24
N ALA A 50 -9.47 11.60 4.78
CA ALA A 50 -9.70 11.88 3.36
C ALA A 50 -8.60 12.77 2.77
N HIS A 51 -8.24 13.85 3.47
CA HIS A 51 -7.16 14.75 3.07
C HIS A 51 -5.81 14.02 3.01
N PHE A 52 -5.49 13.23 4.05
CA PHE A 52 -4.23 12.50 4.11
C PHE A 52 -4.16 11.40 3.05
N PHE A 53 -5.27 10.71 2.77
CA PHE A 53 -5.35 9.72 1.69
C PHE A 53 -4.98 10.33 0.33
N VAL A 54 -5.62 11.45 -0.05
CA VAL A 54 -5.36 12.12 -1.32
C VAL A 54 -3.93 12.69 -1.38
N PHE A 55 -3.48 13.34 -0.30
CA PHE A 55 -2.12 13.87 -0.20
C PHE A 55 -1.08 12.77 -0.39
N TYR A 56 -1.26 11.62 0.25
CA TYR A 56 -0.32 10.51 0.17
C TYR A 56 -0.17 9.99 -1.26
N PHE A 57 -1.27 9.84 -2.00
CA PHE A 57 -1.19 9.46 -3.42
C PHE A 57 -0.55 10.54 -4.30
N GLY A 58 -0.75 11.82 -3.98
CA GLY A 58 -0.06 12.93 -4.65
C GLY A 58 1.46 12.97 -4.39
N VAL A 59 1.94 12.32 -3.32
CA VAL A 59 3.39 12.10 -3.10
C VAL A 59 3.84 10.84 -3.83
N ALA A 60 3.06 9.75 -3.78
CA ALA A 60 3.36 8.49 -4.45
C ALA A 60 3.42 8.63 -6.00
N SER A 61 2.72 9.62 -6.57
CA SER A 61 2.77 9.93 -8.00
C SER A 61 4.20 10.26 -8.48
N ALA A 62 5.07 10.78 -7.60
CA ALA A 62 6.43 11.22 -7.95
C ALA A 62 7.35 10.08 -8.41
N ILE A 63 7.01 8.82 -8.13
CA ILE A 63 7.73 7.63 -8.62
C ILE A 63 6.99 6.88 -9.72
N THR A 64 5.77 7.28 -10.07
CA THR A 64 4.86 6.54 -10.98
C THR A 64 5.05 6.98 -12.45
N PRO A 65 5.35 6.07 -13.40
CA PRO A 65 5.45 6.38 -14.82
C PRO A 65 4.10 6.83 -15.43
N PRO A 66 4.06 7.70 -16.47
CA PRO A 66 5.19 8.20 -17.26
C PRO A 66 6.00 9.40 -16.77
N VAL A 67 5.58 10.20 -15.77
CA VAL A 67 6.29 11.46 -15.47
C VAL A 67 7.35 11.31 -14.37
N ALA A 68 7.06 10.56 -13.30
CA ALA A 68 7.98 10.13 -12.24
C ALA A 68 9.22 11.04 -11.98
N MET A 69 9.00 12.33 -11.69
CA MET A 69 10.06 13.36 -11.66
C MET A 69 11.26 12.97 -10.78
N ALA A 70 11.01 12.34 -9.62
CA ALA A 70 12.06 11.88 -8.72
C ALA A 70 12.88 10.73 -9.33
N ALA A 71 12.21 9.78 -10.00
CA ALA A 71 12.88 8.67 -10.68
C ALA A 71 13.68 9.16 -11.90
N PHE A 72 13.25 10.23 -12.55
CA PHE A 72 13.94 10.81 -13.70
C PHE A 72 15.22 11.54 -13.28
N ALA A 73 15.17 12.27 -12.17
CA ALA A 73 16.38 12.83 -11.56
C ALA A 73 17.35 11.72 -11.09
N ALA A 74 16.84 10.62 -10.52
CA ALA A 74 17.68 9.48 -10.15
C ALA A 74 18.31 8.78 -11.38
N ALA A 75 17.61 8.76 -12.51
CA ALA A 75 18.10 8.19 -13.76
C ALA A 75 19.31 8.96 -14.31
N SER A 76 19.30 10.30 -14.25
CA SER A 76 20.44 11.12 -14.72
C SER A 76 21.69 10.95 -13.85
N ILE A 77 21.52 10.65 -12.56
CA ILE A 77 22.63 10.38 -11.63
C ILE A 77 23.19 8.95 -11.85
N SER A 78 22.31 7.97 -12.02
CA SER A 78 22.69 6.55 -12.15
C SER A 78 23.12 6.13 -13.56
N GLY A 79 22.88 6.97 -14.58
CA GLY A 79 23.12 6.64 -15.99
C GLY A 79 22.09 5.68 -16.60
N GLY A 80 20.97 5.41 -15.89
CA GLY A 80 19.88 4.57 -16.36
C GLY A 80 18.88 5.32 -17.25
N GLY A 81 18.01 4.57 -17.94
CA GLY A 81 16.90 5.15 -18.69
C GLY A 81 15.77 5.63 -17.78
N ALA A 82 15.27 6.84 -17.99
CA ALA A 82 14.24 7.50 -17.15
C ALA A 82 13.02 6.61 -16.86
N ILE A 83 12.40 6.05 -17.91
CA ILE A 83 11.24 5.17 -17.79
C ILE A 83 11.60 3.85 -17.10
N GLY A 84 12.76 3.26 -17.43
CA GLY A 84 13.22 2.02 -16.81
C GLY A 84 13.41 2.18 -15.30
N THR A 85 14.05 3.27 -14.87
CA THR A 85 14.24 3.61 -13.46
C THR A 85 12.90 3.81 -12.75
N ALA A 86 11.95 4.53 -13.37
CA ALA A 86 10.62 4.74 -12.80
C ALA A 86 9.82 3.44 -12.63
N VAL A 87 9.89 2.53 -13.60
CA VAL A 87 9.24 1.22 -13.51
C VAL A 87 9.85 0.39 -12.37
N GLN A 88 11.17 0.36 -12.23
CA GLN A 88 11.81 -0.36 -11.11
C GLN A 88 11.49 0.30 -9.76
N ALA A 89 11.50 1.63 -9.68
CA ALA A 89 11.13 2.37 -8.48
C ALA A 89 9.68 2.05 -8.05
N THR A 90 8.73 2.07 -9.00
CA THR A 90 7.33 1.71 -8.73
C THR A 90 7.19 0.24 -8.32
N ARG A 91 7.91 -0.67 -8.98
CA ARG A 91 7.88 -2.10 -8.66
C ARG A 91 8.36 -2.36 -7.23
N ILE A 92 9.48 -1.78 -6.83
CA ILE A 92 10.02 -1.93 -5.46
C ILE A 92 9.15 -1.17 -4.46
N GLY A 93 8.68 0.01 -4.84
CA GLY A 93 7.86 0.91 -4.03
C GLY A 93 6.38 0.55 -3.97
N ILE A 94 5.92 -0.57 -4.53
CA ILE A 94 4.48 -0.88 -4.68
C ILE A 94 3.70 -0.77 -3.35
N VAL A 95 4.39 -1.03 -2.24
CA VAL A 95 3.86 -0.95 -0.88
C VAL A 95 3.30 0.43 -0.56
N ILE A 96 3.89 1.50 -1.11
CA ILE A 96 3.45 2.88 -0.91
C ILE A 96 1.98 3.06 -1.32
N PHE A 97 1.50 2.33 -2.34
CA PHE A 97 0.12 2.47 -2.80
C PHE A 97 -0.89 1.72 -1.91
N ALA A 98 -0.43 0.78 -1.08
CA ALA A 98 -1.30 0.01 -0.19
C ALA A 98 -1.52 0.68 1.18
N ILE A 99 -0.54 1.45 1.66
CA ILE A 99 -0.58 2.12 2.97
C ILE A 99 -1.81 3.04 3.12
N PRO A 100 -2.18 3.87 2.12
CA PRO A 100 -3.39 4.69 2.20
C PRO A 100 -4.67 3.90 2.44
N PHE A 101 -4.83 2.76 1.77
CA PHE A 101 -5.99 1.91 2.00
C PHE A 101 -5.97 1.32 3.41
N PHE A 102 -4.80 0.95 3.92
CA PHE A 102 -4.66 0.44 5.28
C PHE A 102 -5.19 1.42 6.32
N PHE A 103 -4.73 2.68 6.30
CA PHE A 103 -5.21 3.67 7.27
C PHE A 103 -6.62 4.19 6.96
N ALA A 104 -7.08 4.19 5.70
CA ALA A 104 -8.47 4.58 5.38
C ALA A 104 -9.50 3.61 5.97
N PHE A 105 -9.17 2.30 6.00
CA PHE A 105 -10.03 1.29 6.64
C PHE A 105 -9.73 1.07 8.12
N ASN A 106 -8.54 1.46 8.60
CA ASN A 106 -8.11 1.32 9.99
C ASN A 106 -7.55 2.67 10.51
N PRO A 107 -8.40 3.70 10.68
CA PRO A 107 -7.96 5.07 10.97
C PRO A 107 -7.24 5.24 12.31
N GLN A 108 -7.40 4.29 13.25
CA GLN A 108 -6.58 4.16 14.47
C GLN A 108 -5.06 4.16 14.19
N MET A 109 -4.64 3.80 12.97
CA MET A 109 -3.24 3.81 12.55
C MET A 109 -2.65 5.23 12.47
N LEU A 110 -3.48 6.28 12.37
CA LEU A 110 -3.02 7.67 12.28
C LEU A 110 -2.73 8.31 13.65
N ILE A 111 -3.08 7.65 14.77
CA ILE A 111 -2.72 8.05 16.15
C ILE A 111 -3.17 9.48 16.51
N VAL A 112 -4.25 9.96 15.91
CA VAL A 112 -4.84 11.27 16.18
C VAL A 112 -6.36 11.14 16.27
N ALA A 113 -7.00 11.90 17.16
CA ALA A 113 -8.42 11.76 17.43
C ALA A 113 -9.28 12.09 16.20
N GLU A 114 -8.81 13.05 15.40
CA GLU A 114 -9.44 13.56 14.19
C GLU A 114 -9.45 12.53 13.04
N ALA A 115 -8.63 11.48 13.12
CA ALA A 115 -8.66 10.38 12.15
C ALA A 115 -9.92 9.52 12.28
N GLY A 116 -10.57 9.55 13.45
CA GLY A 116 -11.66 8.65 13.79
C GLY A 116 -11.14 7.28 14.21
N GLY A 117 -11.80 6.67 15.21
CA GLY A 117 -11.42 5.36 15.74
C GLY A 117 -10.88 5.43 17.16
N ASP A 118 -11.40 4.55 18.01
CA ASP A 118 -11.04 4.51 19.43
C ASP A 118 -9.62 3.99 19.60
N PHE A 119 -8.69 4.84 20.02
CA PHE A 119 -7.33 4.39 20.24
C PHE A 119 -7.27 3.43 21.44
N ALA A 120 -6.89 2.19 21.17
CA ALA A 120 -6.61 1.19 22.19
C ALA A 120 -5.25 0.56 21.90
N ILE A 121 -4.36 0.53 22.90
CA ILE A 121 -2.97 0.07 22.71
C ILE A 121 -2.89 -1.34 22.13
N GLY A 122 -3.75 -2.26 22.58
CA GLY A 122 -3.79 -3.64 22.06
C GLY A 122 -4.21 -3.71 20.59
N GLY A 123 -5.24 -2.95 20.21
CA GLY A 123 -5.68 -2.86 18.81
C GLY A 123 -4.63 -2.22 17.92
N PHE A 124 -3.97 -1.18 18.41
CA PHE A 124 -2.88 -0.50 17.71
C PHE A 124 -1.67 -1.41 17.46
N LEU A 125 -1.20 -2.15 18.47
CA LEU A 125 -0.11 -3.12 18.30
C LEU A 125 -0.47 -4.21 17.27
N PHE A 126 -1.73 -4.64 17.26
CA PHE A 126 -2.22 -5.59 16.26
C PHE A 126 -2.24 -4.99 14.84
N LEU A 127 -2.64 -3.73 14.70
CA LEU A 127 -2.56 -3.01 13.42
C LEU A 127 -1.12 -2.81 12.95
N LEU A 128 -0.19 -2.52 13.85
CA LEU A 128 1.24 -2.44 13.53
C LEU A 128 1.78 -3.76 13.00
N LEU A 129 1.43 -4.88 13.63
CA LEU A 129 1.78 -6.21 13.14
C LEU A 129 1.21 -6.46 11.74
N ARG A 130 -0.07 -6.15 11.53
CA ARG A 130 -0.73 -6.30 10.22
C ARG A 130 -0.07 -5.42 9.15
N LEU A 131 0.30 -4.19 9.48
CA LEU A 131 0.98 -3.28 8.57
C LEU A 131 2.39 -3.79 8.22
N ALA A 132 3.16 -4.29 9.21
CA ALA A 132 4.46 -4.89 8.97
C ALA A 132 4.36 -6.12 8.05
N LEU A 133 3.37 -6.99 8.28
CA LEU A 133 3.10 -8.14 7.42
C LEU A 133 2.65 -7.71 6.02
N LEU A 134 1.80 -6.68 5.90
CA LEU A 134 1.37 -6.11 4.62
C LEU A 134 2.58 -5.66 3.81
N ILE A 135 3.46 -4.87 4.42
CA ILE A 135 4.69 -4.35 3.81
C ILE A 135 5.56 -5.53 3.33
N TYR A 136 5.81 -6.51 4.19
CA TYR A 136 6.66 -7.66 3.86
C TYR A 136 6.05 -8.53 2.75
N MET A 137 4.75 -8.83 2.81
CA MET A 137 4.04 -9.64 1.82
C MET A 137 4.02 -8.98 0.45
N LEU A 138 3.71 -7.68 0.37
CA LEU A 138 3.69 -6.96 -0.90
C LEU A 138 5.10 -6.75 -1.47
N ALA A 139 6.09 -6.42 -0.64
CA ALA A 139 7.47 -6.24 -1.08
C ALA A 139 8.05 -7.54 -1.66
N SER A 140 7.88 -8.66 -0.94
CA SER A 140 8.35 -9.97 -1.40
C SER A 140 7.59 -10.45 -2.65
N ALA A 141 6.28 -10.22 -2.74
CA ALA A 141 5.51 -10.52 -3.94
C ALA A 141 6.00 -9.72 -5.16
N ALA A 142 6.28 -8.43 -4.99
CA ALA A 142 6.73 -7.54 -6.07
C ALA A 142 8.14 -7.85 -6.58
N SER A 143 9.06 -8.20 -5.67
CA SER A 143 10.41 -8.64 -6.03
C SER A 143 10.41 -10.05 -6.63
N ARG A 144 9.36 -10.86 -6.37
CA ARG A 144 9.31 -12.31 -6.64
C ARG A 144 10.47 -13.07 -5.97
N PHE A 145 11.02 -12.47 -4.92
CA PHE A 145 12.19 -12.97 -4.21
C PHE A 145 12.08 -12.68 -2.71
N ASP A 146 12.33 -13.70 -1.91
CA ASP A 146 12.41 -13.59 -0.45
C ASP A 146 13.77 -14.15 0.00
N ARG A 147 13.83 -15.32 0.64
CA ARG A 147 15.10 -16.05 0.82
C ARG A 147 15.51 -16.85 -0.42
N GLY A 148 14.56 -17.07 -1.33
CA GLY A 148 14.80 -17.68 -2.62
C GLY A 148 13.81 -17.18 -3.66
N LYS A 149 13.96 -17.67 -4.89
CA LYS A 149 13.02 -17.39 -5.98
C LYS A 149 11.65 -17.98 -5.65
N MET A 150 10.60 -17.17 -5.76
CA MET A 150 9.24 -17.61 -5.49
C MET A 150 8.50 -18.06 -6.77
N PRO A 151 7.77 -19.18 -6.71
CA PRO A 151 6.86 -19.59 -7.78
C PRO A 151 5.67 -18.62 -7.88
N VAL A 152 5.03 -18.57 -9.05
CA VAL A 152 3.95 -17.61 -9.33
C VAL A 152 2.77 -17.77 -8.36
N TRP A 153 2.42 -19.00 -7.99
CA TRP A 153 1.33 -19.25 -7.05
C TRP A 153 1.61 -18.61 -5.68
N GLU A 154 2.86 -18.63 -5.22
CA GLU A 154 3.25 -18.06 -3.93
C GLU A 154 3.20 -16.53 -3.99
N VAL A 155 3.62 -15.94 -5.11
CA VAL A 155 3.48 -14.50 -5.34
C VAL A 155 2.01 -14.06 -5.26
N ILE A 156 1.11 -14.79 -5.95
CA ILE A 156 -0.32 -14.49 -5.93
C ILE A 156 -0.89 -14.68 -4.52
N ALA A 157 -0.51 -15.76 -3.83
CA ALA A 157 -0.96 -16.03 -2.46
C ALA A 157 -0.50 -14.95 -1.47
N ARG A 158 0.76 -14.50 -1.55
CA ARG A 158 1.29 -13.42 -0.72
C ARG A 158 0.63 -12.07 -1.04
N ALA A 159 0.41 -11.76 -2.31
CA ALA A 159 -0.31 -10.55 -2.70
C ALA A 159 -1.75 -10.54 -2.17
N ALA A 160 -2.48 -11.65 -2.31
CA ALA A 160 -3.83 -11.80 -1.78
C ALA A 160 -3.88 -11.71 -0.25
N ALA A 161 -2.99 -12.44 0.45
CA ALA A 161 -2.89 -12.37 1.90
C ALA A 161 -2.53 -10.94 2.38
N GLY A 162 -1.61 -10.28 1.69
CA GLY A 162 -1.26 -8.88 1.90
C GLY A 162 -2.48 -7.96 1.80
N LEU A 163 -3.23 -8.02 0.70
CA LEU A 163 -4.43 -7.19 0.54
C LEU A 163 -5.51 -7.50 1.57
N LEU A 164 -5.67 -8.75 2.01
CA LEU A 164 -6.61 -9.11 3.07
C LEU A 164 -6.24 -8.51 4.44
N LEU A 165 -4.95 -8.23 4.70
CA LEU A 165 -4.52 -7.56 5.93
C LEU A 165 -5.05 -6.12 6.05
N ILE A 166 -5.51 -5.50 4.97
CA ILE A 166 -6.11 -4.15 4.97
C ILE A 166 -7.53 -4.17 5.54
N HIS A 167 -8.23 -5.29 5.45
CA HIS A 167 -9.66 -5.39 5.76
C HIS A 167 -10.00 -4.91 7.18
N PRO A 168 -11.04 -4.09 7.41
CA PRO A 168 -11.31 -3.47 8.71
C PRO A 168 -11.66 -4.47 9.83
N SER A 169 -12.24 -5.63 9.49
CA SER A 169 -12.56 -6.66 10.49
C SER A 169 -11.31 -7.28 11.12
N ALA A 170 -11.23 -7.22 12.46
CA ALA A 170 -10.14 -7.80 13.23
C ALA A 170 -10.02 -9.33 13.05
N LEU A 171 -11.15 -10.03 12.87
CA LEU A 171 -11.15 -11.47 12.61
C LEU A 171 -10.54 -11.80 11.24
N VAL A 172 -10.94 -11.07 10.20
CA VAL A 172 -10.36 -11.23 8.85
C VAL A 172 -8.87 -10.87 8.86
N GLY A 173 -8.50 -9.77 9.52
CA GLY A 173 -7.11 -9.36 9.68
C GLY A 173 -6.27 -10.39 10.46
N GLY A 174 -6.86 -11.05 11.46
CA GLY A 174 -6.19 -12.10 12.25
C GLY A 174 -5.96 -13.37 11.44
N ILE A 175 -6.98 -13.82 10.71
CA ILE A 175 -6.85 -14.95 9.78
C ILE A 175 -5.81 -14.64 8.69
N ALA A 176 -5.84 -13.43 8.12
CA ALA A 176 -4.87 -13.00 7.13
C ALA A 176 -3.45 -12.97 7.70
N ALA A 177 -3.26 -12.49 8.94
CA ALA A 177 -1.96 -12.48 9.60
C ALA A 177 -1.42 -13.89 9.84
N LEU A 178 -2.25 -14.81 10.31
CA LEU A 178 -1.88 -16.22 10.46
C LEU A 178 -1.54 -16.86 9.12
N ALA A 179 -2.34 -16.60 8.08
CA ALA A 179 -2.08 -17.08 6.72
C ALA A 179 -0.76 -16.53 6.17
N SER A 180 -0.45 -15.24 6.38
CA SER A 180 0.82 -14.64 6.01
C SER A 180 1.99 -15.33 6.71
N LEU A 181 1.92 -15.55 8.02
CA LEU A 181 2.96 -16.27 8.77
C LEU A 181 3.13 -17.70 8.28
N ALA A 182 2.02 -18.40 8.00
CA ALA A 182 2.06 -19.76 7.44
C ALA A 182 2.73 -19.79 6.05
N LEU A 183 2.42 -18.83 5.17
CA LEU A 183 3.06 -18.73 3.84
C LEU A 183 4.56 -18.48 3.96
N ILE A 184 5.00 -17.62 4.88
CA ILE A 184 6.43 -17.38 5.13
C ILE A 184 7.10 -18.68 5.63
N ALA A 185 6.49 -19.34 6.61
CA ALA A 185 7.03 -20.58 7.17
C ALA A 185 7.11 -21.70 6.13
N LEU A 186 6.09 -21.84 5.27
CA LEU A 186 6.08 -22.80 4.16
C LEU A 186 7.21 -22.50 3.16
N HIS A 187 7.41 -21.24 2.79
CA HIS A 187 8.51 -20.85 1.90
C HIS A 187 9.86 -21.25 2.47
N TYR A 188 10.09 -20.96 3.75
CA TYR A 188 11.36 -21.23 4.42
C TYR A 188 11.57 -22.74 4.61
N GLY A 189 10.52 -23.49 4.92
CA GLY A 189 10.56 -24.95 5.04
C GLY A 189 10.85 -25.65 3.70
N VAL A 190 10.30 -25.17 2.59
CA VAL A 190 10.59 -25.73 1.26
C VAL A 190 12.05 -25.46 0.86
N LEU A 191 12.57 -24.27 1.16
CA LEU A 191 13.97 -23.94 0.87
C LEU A 191 14.94 -24.77 1.71
N SER A 192 14.73 -24.85 3.02
CA SER A 192 15.59 -25.63 3.91
C SER A 192 15.63 -27.13 3.52
N ARG A 193 14.51 -27.70 3.07
CA ARG A 193 14.47 -29.08 2.55
C ARG A 193 15.27 -29.25 1.26
N LYS A 194 15.30 -28.24 0.39
CA LYS A 194 16.10 -28.28 -0.84
C LYS A 194 17.59 -28.15 -0.55
N GLU A 195 17.96 -27.29 0.40
CA GLU A 195 19.34 -27.14 0.87
C GLU A 195 19.85 -28.42 1.54
N ALA A 196 19.01 -29.10 2.33
CA ALA A 196 19.38 -30.37 2.98
C ALA A 196 19.46 -31.56 2.01
N ALA A 197 18.89 -31.46 0.81
CA ALA A 197 18.88 -32.50 -0.20
C ALA A 197 19.94 -32.32 -1.30
N ALA A 198 20.67 -31.19 -1.28
CA ALA A 198 21.75 -30.84 -2.21
C ALA A 198 23.12 -31.13 -1.58
#